data_AF-A0A2W4LDM7-F1
#
_entry.id   AF-A0A2W4LDM7-F1
#
_cell.length_a   1.000
_cell.length_b   1.000
_cell.length_c   1.000
_cell.angle_alpha   90.00
_cell.angle_beta   90.00
_cell.angle_gamma   90.00
#
_symmetry.space_group_name_H-M   'P 1'
#
loop_
_entity.id
_entity.type
_entity.pdbx_description
1 polymer ?
#
loop_
_entity_poly.entity_id
_entity_poly.type
_entity_poly.pdbx_seq_one_letter_code
_entity_poly.pdbx_strand_id
1 'polypeptide(L)'
;MDELPVPLPAELSERVPYRLTIQRTNDGALLRIAAADGSTPLCIEFGPAGPVLRLGTGLGIAVDGELRFDARNVEIRAQESLKLESGSTLELASGADIVIDGTGDLTASAREHRLSARLGDVRVEANDDVRLTGERIRLNC
;
A
#
# COMPACT_ATOMS: atom_id res chain seq x y z
N MET A 1 6.04 -41.63 -16.16
CA MET A 1 6.24 -42.08 -14.78
C MET A 1 5.40 -41.12 -13.96
N ASP A 2 4.13 -41.47 -13.74
CA ASP A 2 3.14 -40.63 -13.07
C ASP A 2 3.48 -40.57 -11.58
N GLU A 3 3.85 -39.39 -11.08
CA GLU A 3 3.86 -39.12 -9.64
C GLU A 3 2.41 -39.06 -9.17
N LEU A 4 1.99 -40.10 -8.45
CA LEU A 4 0.73 -40.12 -7.72
C LEU A 4 0.74 -38.99 -6.66
N PRO A 5 -0.38 -38.26 -6.48
CA PRO A 5 -0.45 -37.22 -5.45
C PRO A 5 -0.27 -37.84 -4.06
N VAL A 6 0.65 -37.27 -3.29
CA VAL A 6 0.90 -37.64 -1.89
C VAL A 6 -0.40 -37.40 -1.09
N PRO A 7 -0.96 -38.43 -0.42
CA PRO A 7 -2.16 -38.25 0.37
C PRO A 7 -1.85 -37.36 1.58
N LEU A 8 -2.61 -36.27 1.71
CA LEU A 8 -2.56 -35.41 2.89
C LEU A 8 -3.00 -36.22 4.13
N PRO A 9 -2.35 -36.03 5.30
CA PRO A 9 -2.69 -36.75 6.51
C PRO A 9 -4.16 -36.52 6.91
N ALA A 10 -4.80 -37.60 7.37
CA ALA A 10 -6.25 -37.71 7.61
C ALA A 10 -6.81 -36.83 8.74
N GLU A 11 -6.00 -35.95 9.35
CA GLU A 11 -6.39 -35.08 10.46
C GLU A 11 -6.91 -33.70 10.02
N LEU A 12 -6.97 -33.40 8.71
CA LEU A 12 -7.61 -32.17 8.18
C LEU A 12 -9.11 -32.34 7.89
N SER A 13 -9.75 -33.39 8.42
CA SER A 13 -11.13 -33.78 8.09
C SER A 13 -12.23 -33.11 8.95
N GLU A 14 -11.97 -31.95 9.54
CA GLU A 14 -13.04 -31.09 10.09
C GLU A 14 -13.03 -29.72 9.38
N ARG A 15 -13.88 -29.62 8.36
CA ARG A 15 -14.29 -28.40 7.63
C ARG A 15 -13.20 -27.34 7.46
N VAL A 16 -12.16 -27.64 6.68
CA VAL A 16 -11.32 -26.56 6.15
C VAL A 16 -12.18 -25.76 5.15
N PRO A 17 -12.52 -24.49 5.43
CA PRO A 17 -13.39 -23.71 4.53
C PRO A 17 -12.71 -23.37 3.20
N TYR A 18 -11.41 -23.68 3.09
CA TYR A 18 -10.58 -23.38 1.95
C TYR A 18 -9.87 -24.61 1.40
N ARG A 19 -9.79 -24.69 0.08
CA ARG A 19 -9.01 -25.66 -0.67
C ARG A 19 -7.80 -24.95 -1.27
N LEU A 20 -6.60 -25.44 -0.96
CA LEU A 20 -5.37 -25.05 -1.63
C LEU A 20 -5.17 -25.93 -2.88
N THR A 21 -4.89 -25.30 -4.02
CA THR A 21 -4.53 -25.98 -5.27
C THR A 21 -3.26 -25.40 -5.84
N ILE A 22 -2.37 -26.27 -6.30
CA ILE A 22 -1.17 -25.91 -7.07
C ILE A 22 -1.34 -26.52 -8.46
N GLN A 23 -1.26 -25.69 -9.50
CA GLN A 23 -1.36 -26.12 -10.89
C GLN A 23 -0.14 -25.64 -11.66
N ARG A 24 0.52 -26.54 -12.39
CA ARG A 24 1.56 -26.16 -13.36
C ARG A 24 0.88 -25.89 -14.70
N THR A 25 1.30 -24.82 -15.37
CA THR A 25 0.87 -24.47 -16.74
C THR A 25 2.11 -24.45 -17.64
N ASN A 26 1.90 -24.36 -18.95
CA ASN A 26 3.02 -24.24 -19.89
C ASN A 26 3.83 -22.93 -19.67
N ASP A 27 3.17 -21.91 -19.13
CA ASP A 27 3.73 -20.56 -18.93
C ASP A 27 4.15 -20.29 -17.48
N GLY A 28 4.06 -21.30 -16.58
CA GLY A 28 4.50 -21.19 -15.19
C GLY A 28 3.68 -22.02 -14.19
N ALA A 29 3.29 -21.40 -13.08
CA ALA A 29 2.56 -22.09 -12.01
C ALA A 29 1.50 -21.18 -11.36
N LEU A 30 0.46 -21.80 -10.82
CA LEU A 30 -0.65 -21.15 -10.15
C LEU A 30 -0.84 -21.76 -8.76
N LEU A 31 -0.73 -20.94 -7.71
CA LEU A 31 -1.15 -21.31 -6.37
C LEU A 31 -2.45 -20.59 -6.05
N ARG A 32 -3.49 -21.34 -5.72
CA ARG A 32 -4.83 -20.79 -5.49
C ARG A 32 -5.42 -21.32 -4.20
N ILE A 33 -6.00 -20.42 -3.40
CA ILE A 33 -6.88 -20.76 -2.27
C ILE A 33 -8.31 -20.46 -2.71
N ALA A 34 -9.17 -21.47 -2.72
CA ALA A 34 -10.58 -21.36 -3.06
C ALA A 34 -11.45 -21.69 -1.85
N ALA A 35 -12.47 -20.88 -1.58
CA ALA A 35 -13.44 -21.15 -0.53
C ALA A 35 -14.50 -22.17 -0.97
N ALA A 36 -15.24 -22.73 -0.02
CA ALA A 36 -16.33 -23.67 -0.28
C ALA A 36 -17.46 -23.10 -1.16
N ASP A 37 -17.63 -21.77 -1.17
CA ASP A 37 -18.60 -21.05 -2.02
C ASP A 37 -18.10 -20.81 -3.46
N GLY A 38 -16.89 -21.27 -3.80
CA GLY A 38 -16.26 -21.08 -5.11
C GLY A 38 -15.49 -19.77 -5.26
N SER A 39 -15.55 -18.86 -4.27
CA SER A 39 -14.74 -17.64 -4.29
C SER A 39 -13.25 -17.96 -4.19
N THR A 40 -12.41 -17.12 -4.79
CA THR A 40 -10.95 -17.26 -4.77
C THR A 40 -10.34 -16.09 -4.01
N PRO A 41 -10.21 -16.16 -2.68
CA PRO A 41 -9.66 -15.07 -1.88
C PRO A 41 -8.19 -14.76 -2.22
N LEU A 42 -7.42 -15.77 -2.64
CA LEU A 42 -5.99 -15.63 -2.92
C LEU A 42 -5.59 -16.44 -4.15
N CYS A 43 -4.85 -15.79 -5.05
CA CYS A 43 -4.21 -16.40 -6.18
C CYS A 43 -2.79 -15.85 -6.34
N ILE A 44 -1.81 -16.73 -6.55
CA ILE A 44 -0.43 -16.37 -6.88
C ILE A 44 -0.09 -17.00 -8.24
N GLU A 45 0.10 -16.14 -9.23
CA GLU A 45 0.49 -16.50 -10.59
C GLU A 45 1.99 -16.33 -10.74
N PHE A 46 2.72 -17.41 -10.99
CA PHE A 46 4.14 -17.37 -11.32
C PHE A 46 4.29 -17.34 -12.84
N GLY A 47 4.74 -16.22 -13.39
CA GLY A 47 5.03 -16.09 -14.82
C GLY A 47 6.45 -15.58 -15.09
N PRO A 48 6.85 -15.40 -16.36
CA PRO A 48 8.18 -14.94 -16.73
C PRO A 48 8.56 -13.55 -16.16
N ALA A 49 7.57 -12.72 -15.86
CA ALA A 49 7.75 -11.40 -15.23
C ALA A 49 7.87 -11.47 -13.69
N GLY A 50 7.73 -12.66 -13.09
CA GLY A 50 7.70 -12.87 -11.64
C GLY A 50 6.32 -13.25 -11.10
N PRO A 51 6.22 -13.47 -9.77
CA PRO A 51 4.96 -13.80 -9.12
C PRO A 51 4.02 -12.59 -9.02
N VAL A 52 2.73 -12.80 -9.31
CA VAL A 52 1.67 -11.81 -9.12
C VAL A 52 0.72 -12.31 -8.04
N LEU A 53 0.62 -11.55 -6.96
CA LEU A 53 -0.34 -11.77 -5.87
C LEU A 53 -1.67 -11.10 -6.21
N ARG A 54 -2.75 -11.88 -6.36
CA ARG A 54 -4.12 -11.39 -6.59
C ARG A 54 -5.02 -11.76 -5.43
N LEU A 55 -5.84 -10.80 -5.05
CA LEU A 55 -6.74 -10.89 -3.89
C LEU A 55 -8.15 -10.57 -4.35
N GLY A 56 -9.13 -11.34 -3.89
CA GLY A 56 -10.50 -11.28 -4.38
C GLY A 56 -11.29 -10.09 -3.82
N THR A 57 -11.68 -10.16 -2.56
CA THR A 57 -12.62 -9.22 -1.93
C THR A 57 -11.96 -8.19 -1.01
N GLY A 58 -10.68 -8.37 -0.66
CA GLY A 58 -9.94 -7.45 0.19
C GLY A 58 -8.64 -8.06 0.75
N LEU A 59 -7.89 -7.21 1.45
CA LEU A 59 -6.65 -7.56 2.13
C LEU A 59 -6.55 -6.80 3.45
N GLY A 60 -6.42 -7.54 4.55
CA GLY A 60 -5.96 -6.98 5.83
C GLY A 60 -4.55 -7.49 6.11
N ILE A 61 -3.62 -6.57 6.37
CA ILE A 61 -2.29 -6.90 6.89
C ILE A 61 -2.24 -6.38 8.31
N ALA A 62 -2.12 -7.29 9.28
CA ALA A 62 -1.93 -6.95 10.70
C ALA A 62 -0.65 -7.65 11.18
N VAL A 63 0.26 -6.88 11.76
CA VAL A 63 1.57 -7.36 12.21
C VAL A 63 1.84 -6.72 13.58
N ASP A 64 2.20 -7.55 14.57
CA ASP A 64 2.56 -7.05 15.91
C ASP A 64 3.95 -6.38 15.92
N GLY A 65 4.79 -6.75 14.95
CA GLY A 65 6.13 -6.19 14.72
C GLY A 65 6.22 -5.28 13.51
N GLU A 66 7.36 -5.32 12.84
CA GLU A 66 7.66 -4.46 11.69
C GLU A 66 7.02 -4.98 10.39
N LEU A 67 6.41 -4.07 9.64
CA LEU A 67 6.02 -4.28 8.25
C LEU A 67 6.86 -3.37 7.35
N ARG A 68 7.59 -3.96 6.40
CA ARG A 68 8.45 -3.25 5.44
C ARG A 68 8.08 -3.61 4.01
N PHE A 69 7.96 -2.58 3.16
CA PHE A 69 7.91 -2.73 1.71
C PHE A 69 9.25 -2.25 1.13
N ASP A 70 9.92 -3.10 0.37
CA ASP A 70 11.20 -2.79 -0.28
C ASP A 70 11.11 -3.16 -1.77
N ALA A 71 11.22 -2.14 -2.61
CA ALA A 71 11.10 -2.27 -4.05
C ALA A 71 11.73 -1.07 -4.75
N ARG A 72 12.09 -1.25 -6.04
CA ARG A 72 12.54 -0.13 -6.87
C ARG A 72 11.46 0.93 -7.06
N ASN A 73 10.20 0.49 -7.17
CA ASN A 73 9.03 1.36 -7.31
C ASN A 73 7.88 0.77 -6.49
N VAL A 74 7.15 1.62 -5.77
CA VAL A 74 5.91 1.27 -5.05
C VAL A 74 4.82 2.23 -5.48
N GLU A 75 3.70 1.69 -5.97
CA GLU A 75 2.51 2.46 -6.34
C GLU A 75 1.33 2.00 -5.47
N ILE A 76 0.68 2.95 -4.79
CA ILE A 76 -0.53 2.71 -4.00
C ILE A 76 -1.65 3.57 -4.60
N ARG A 77 -2.66 2.90 -5.16
CA ARG A 77 -3.82 3.56 -5.75
C ARG A 77 -5.09 3.18 -5.00
N ALA A 78 -5.82 4.20 -4.54
CA ALA A 78 -7.17 4.04 -4.02
C ALA A 78 -8.17 4.70 -4.97
N GLN A 79 -9.32 4.07 -5.20
CA GLN A 79 -10.38 4.63 -6.04
C GLN A 79 -11.24 5.66 -5.30
N GLU A 80 -11.46 5.43 -4.00
CA GLU A 80 -12.31 6.29 -3.17
C GLU A 80 -11.49 7.11 -2.18
N SER A 81 -10.69 6.46 -1.32
CA SER A 81 -9.87 7.16 -0.32
C SER A 81 -8.61 6.38 0.05
N LEU A 82 -7.55 7.12 0.35
CA LEU A 82 -6.33 6.62 0.99
C LEU A 82 -6.18 7.31 2.34
N LYS A 83 -6.01 6.54 3.42
CA LYS A 83 -5.83 7.03 4.77
C LYS A 83 -4.53 6.48 5.35
N LEU A 84 -3.66 7.35 5.83
CA LEU A 84 -2.44 7.00 6.55
C LEU A 84 -2.55 7.55 7.97
N GLU A 85 -2.48 6.66 8.96
CA GLU A 85 -2.53 7.03 10.37
C GLU A 85 -1.34 6.43 11.11
N SER A 86 -0.76 7.21 12.01
CA SER A 86 0.30 6.76 12.91
C SER A 86 -0.01 7.25 14.31
N GLY A 87 0.14 6.38 15.31
CA GLY A 87 -0.02 6.74 16.71
C GLY A 87 1.12 7.59 17.27
N SER A 88 2.22 7.74 16.52
CA SER A 88 3.40 8.51 16.93
C SER A 88 3.85 9.47 15.84
N THR A 89 4.53 8.96 14.81
CA THR A 89 5.17 9.77 13.77
C THR A 89 4.90 9.17 12.40
N LEU A 90 4.63 10.05 11.45
CA LEU A 90 4.61 9.74 10.02
C LEU A 90 5.71 10.59 9.38
N GLU A 91 6.74 9.94 8.84
CA GLU A 91 7.87 10.60 8.17
C GLU A 91 7.86 10.25 6.68
N LEU A 92 8.01 11.27 5.84
CA LEU A 92 8.18 11.13 4.39
C LEU A 92 9.53 11.74 4.01
N ALA A 93 10.43 10.92 3.48
CA ALA A 93 11.76 11.33 3.06
C ALA A 93 12.00 10.88 1.62
N SER A 94 12.58 11.77 0.81
CA SER A 94 12.97 11.51 -0.57
C SER A 94 14.39 12.01 -0.80
N GLY A 95 15.17 11.27 -1.59
CA GLY A 95 16.48 11.71 -2.08
C GLY A 95 16.38 12.71 -3.23
N ALA A 96 15.18 12.91 -3.77
CA ALA A 96 14.86 13.88 -4.81
C ALA A 96 13.63 14.68 -4.34
N ASP A 97 12.54 14.67 -5.11
CA ASP A 97 11.37 15.49 -4.84
C ASP A 97 10.30 14.73 -4.05
N ILE A 98 9.46 15.50 -3.35
CA ILE A 98 8.15 15.07 -2.83
C ILE A 98 7.14 16.02 -3.46
N VAL A 99 6.16 15.48 -4.19
CA VAL A 99 5.11 16.25 -4.85
C VAL A 99 3.77 15.84 -4.25
N ILE A 100 2.95 16.83 -3.85
CA ILE A 100 1.59 16.62 -3.34
C ILE A 100 0.66 17.49 -4.17
N ASP A 101 -0.10 16.85 -5.05
CA ASP A 101 -1.08 17.48 -5.91
C ASP A 101 -2.49 17.03 -5.57
N GLY A 102 -3.44 17.97 -5.54
CA GLY A 102 -4.85 17.70 -5.31
C GLY A 102 -5.71 18.59 -6.20
N THR A 103 -6.82 18.03 -6.70
CA THR A 103 -7.81 18.80 -7.50
C THR A 103 -8.77 19.60 -6.63
N GLY A 104 -8.96 19.18 -5.38
CA GLY A 104 -9.74 19.89 -4.36
C GLY A 104 -8.83 20.59 -3.34
N ASP A 105 -9.27 20.65 -2.09
CA ASP A 105 -8.55 21.34 -1.03
C ASP A 105 -7.40 20.51 -0.45
N LEU A 106 -6.25 21.16 -0.24
CA LEU A 106 -5.19 20.65 0.61
C LEU A 106 -5.28 21.32 1.97
N THR A 107 -5.73 20.58 2.99
CA THR A 107 -5.79 21.07 4.38
C THR A 107 -4.69 20.44 5.21
N ALA A 108 -3.86 21.27 5.84
CA ALA A 108 -2.88 20.85 6.84
C ALA A 108 -3.18 21.55 8.17
N SER A 109 -3.31 20.77 9.23
CA SER A 109 -3.56 21.29 10.58
C SER A 109 -2.64 20.59 11.56
N ALA A 110 -1.92 21.39 12.35
CA ALA A 110 -1.01 20.92 13.36
C ALA A 110 -0.87 21.99 14.45
N ARG A 111 -0.27 21.60 15.59
CA ARG A 111 0.16 22.58 16.60
C ARG A 111 1.18 23.59 16.01
N GLU A 112 2.00 23.15 15.06
CA GLU A 112 3.04 23.94 14.42
C GLU A 112 3.32 23.42 13.00
N HIS A 113 3.36 24.33 12.03
CA HIS A 113 3.89 24.04 10.69
C HIS A 113 5.27 24.71 10.58
N ARG A 114 6.31 23.91 10.36
CA ARG A 114 7.67 24.41 10.12
C ARG A 114 8.05 24.17 8.67
N LEU A 115 8.12 25.24 7.90
CA LEU A 115 8.58 25.22 6.50
C LEU A 115 9.98 25.81 6.44
N SER A 116 10.93 25.06 5.89
CA SER A 116 12.31 25.52 5.77
C SER A 116 12.93 24.99 4.48
N ALA A 117 13.54 25.88 3.70
CA ALA A 117 14.37 25.53 2.57
C ALA A 117 15.85 25.80 2.93
N ARG A 118 16.75 24.85 2.62
CA ARG A 118 18.18 24.96 2.97
C ARG A 118 19.00 25.69 1.90
N LEU A 119 18.75 25.39 0.63
CA LEU A 119 19.49 25.91 -0.52
C LEU A 119 18.59 26.66 -1.52
N GLY A 120 17.30 26.83 -1.20
CA GLY A 120 16.32 27.41 -2.10
C GLY A 120 15.25 28.21 -1.35
N ASP A 121 14.14 28.46 -2.03
CA ASP A 121 13.07 29.33 -1.54
C ASP A 121 11.88 28.54 -0.98
N VAL A 122 11.14 29.18 -0.06
CA VAL A 122 9.75 28.80 0.21
C VAL A 122 8.87 29.74 -0.59
N ARG A 123 8.21 29.19 -1.62
CA ARG A 123 7.34 29.95 -2.51
C ARG A 123 5.88 29.58 -2.25
N VAL A 124 5.05 30.59 -2.05
CA VAL A 124 3.60 30.46 -1.88
C VAL A 124 2.94 31.27 -2.99
N GLU A 125 2.27 30.58 -3.89
CA GLU A 125 1.53 31.18 -5.01
C GLU A 125 0.06 30.82 -4.88
N ALA A 126 -0.81 31.80 -5.06
CA ALA A 126 -2.26 31.61 -5.11
C ALA A 126 -2.80 32.45 -6.29
N ASN A 127 -3.84 31.94 -6.95
CA ASN A 127 -4.49 32.71 -8.02
C ASN A 127 -5.22 33.94 -7.48
N ASP A 128 -5.83 33.80 -6.30
CA ASP A 128 -6.50 34.88 -5.58
C ASP A 128 -5.63 35.37 -4.41
N ASP A 129 -6.07 35.11 -3.17
CA ASP A 129 -5.47 35.67 -1.98
C ASP A 129 -4.55 34.68 -1.26
N VAL A 130 -3.46 35.20 -0.70
CA VAL A 130 -2.75 34.55 0.41
C VAL A 130 -3.11 35.29 1.70
N ARG A 131 -3.78 34.60 2.64
CA ARG A 131 -4.13 35.15 3.94
C ARG A 131 -3.25 34.57 5.03
N LEU A 132 -2.46 35.44 5.67
CA LEU A 132 -1.62 35.09 6.82
C LEU A 132 -2.18 35.80 8.04
N THR A 133 -2.59 35.03 9.06
CA THR A 133 -3.17 35.57 10.29
C THR A 133 -2.41 35.02 11.49
N GLY A 134 -1.95 35.90 12.37
CA GLY A 134 -1.26 35.52 13.60
C GLY A 134 -1.03 36.74 14.49
N GLU A 135 -0.77 36.50 15.78
CA GLU A 135 -0.46 37.58 16.73
C GLU A 135 0.79 38.37 16.29
N ARG A 136 1.78 37.67 15.72
CA ARG A 136 3.06 38.24 15.32
C ARG A 136 3.48 37.71 13.96
N ILE A 137 3.44 38.59 12.96
CA ILE A 137 3.95 38.33 11.61
C ILE A 137 5.20 39.20 11.44
N ARG A 138 6.36 38.55 11.31
CA ARG A 138 7.63 39.23 11.02
C ARG A 138 8.01 38.91 9.59
N LEU A 139 7.98 39.93 8.75
CA LEU A 139 8.54 39.88 7.41
C LEU A 139 9.83 40.69 7.47
N ASN A 140 10.95 40.02 7.28
CA ASN A 140 12.22 40.70 7.10
C ASN A 140 12.38 40.93 5.60
N CYS A 141 12.31 42.19 5.20
CA CYS A 141 12.68 42.66 3.87
C CYS A 141 14.09 43.27 3.91
#